data_AF-A0A6G6WSE1-F1
#
_entry.id   AF-A0A6G6WSE1-F1
#
_cell.length_a   1.000
_cell.length_b   1.000
_cell.length_c   1.000
_cell.angle_alpha   90.00
_cell.angle_beta   90.00
_cell.angle_gamma   90.00
#
_symmetry.space_group_name_H-M   'P 1'
#
loop_
_entity.id
_entity.type
_entity.pdbx_description
1 polymer ?
#
loop_
_entity_poly.entity_id
_entity_poly.type
_entity_poly.pdbx_seq_one_letter_code
_entity_poly.pdbx_strand_id
1 'polypeptide(L)'
;MASVSFLVRPLWTRCIATELKKEGADVGAALSASGLDWHSLNKAEGWIPFVRHAELFEIAARELKNNCYGMTLAQRVNVRDGDVFAYLGVASHTVEAALRNMARYSRVYSEASRSSSSSMTVRAL
;
A
#
# COMPACT_ATOMS: atom_id res chain seq x y z
N MET A 1 -20.83 -8.03 10.09
CA MET A 1 -19.98 -8.18 8.89
C MET A 1 -18.53 -8.10 9.32
N ALA A 2 -17.78 -9.20 9.30
CA ALA A 2 -16.34 -9.14 9.57
C ALA A 2 -15.68 -8.36 8.43
N SER A 3 -15.13 -7.17 8.72
CA SER A 3 -14.38 -6.41 7.72
C SER A 3 -13.12 -7.21 7.39
N VAL A 4 -13.01 -7.70 6.15
CA VAL A 4 -11.78 -8.31 5.66
C VAL A 4 -10.72 -7.22 5.68
N SER A 5 -9.79 -7.29 6.63
CA SER A 5 -8.66 -6.38 6.71
C SER A 5 -7.60 -6.83 5.70
N PHE A 6 -7.55 -6.16 4.56
CA PHE A 6 -6.47 -6.36 3.59
C PHE A 6 -5.15 -5.86 4.19
N LEU A 7 -4.10 -6.68 4.12
CA LEU A 7 -2.78 -6.34 4.62
C LEU A 7 -1.83 -6.07 3.46
N VAL A 8 -0.94 -5.09 3.63
CA VAL A 8 0.09 -4.73 2.64
C VAL A 8 1.47 -4.61 3.27
N ARG A 9 2.52 -4.78 2.44
CA ARG A 9 3.89 -4.49 2.84
C ARG A 9 4.05 -2.99 3.09
N PRO A 10 4.79 -2.56 4.13
CA PRO A 10 4.90 -1.14 4.50
C PRO A 10 5.87 -0.33 3.60
N LEU A 11 6.33 -0.89 2.47
CA LEU A 11 7.32 -0.25 1.59
C LEU A 11 6.86 1.14 1.14
N TRP A 12 5.68 1.23 0.52
CA TRP A 12 5.14 2.48 0.01
C TRP A 12 4.81 3.46 1.14
N THR A 13 4.25 2.95 2.24
CA THR A 13 3.97 3.75 3.43
C THR A 13 5.25 4.38 4.01
N ARG A 14 6.36 3.65 4.00
CA ARG A 14 7.66 4.16 4.45
C ARG A 14 8.22 5.21 3.49
N CYS A 15 8.05 5.04 2.18
CA CYS A 15 8.40 6.08 1.19
C CYS A 15 7.62 7.38 1.46
N ILE A 16 6.31 7.29 1.68
CA ILE A 16 5.46 8.44 1.98
C ILE A 16 5.89 9.13 3.28
N ALA A 17 6.08 8.37 4.36
CA ALA A 17 6.54 8.91 5.64
C ALA A 17 7.92 9.59 5.52
N THR A 18 8.82 9.02 4.72
CA THR A 18 10.15 9.59 4.47
C THR A 18 10.06 10.90 3.67
N GLU A 19 9.16 10.96 2.69
CA GLU A 19 8.92 12.18 1.91
C GLU A 19 8.29 13.28 2.76
N LEU A 20 7.25 12.98 3.53
CA LEU A 20 6.66 13.93 4.49
C LEU A 20 7.71 14.53 5.41
N LYS A 21 8.59 13.68 5.97
CA LYS A 21 9.70 14.13 6.81
C LYS A 21 10.68 15.03 6.05
N LYS A 22 11.02 14.67 4.81
CA LYS A 22 11.95 15.43 3.96
C LYS A 22 11.40 16.82 3.61
N GLU A 23 10.11 16.91 3.34
CA GLU A 23 9.41 18.16 2.99
C GLU A 23 9.04 19.00 4.24
N GLY A 24 9.46 18.58 5.43
CA GLY A 24 9.32 19.34 6.67
C GLY A 24 7.95 19.20 7.36
N ALA A 25 7.10 18.26 6.92
CA ALA A 25 5.83 17.97 7.58
C ALA A 25 6.05 17.24 8.92
N ASP A 26 5.09 17.36 9.84
CA ASP A 26 5.09 16.59 11.08
C ASP A 26 4.68 15.13 10.81
N VAL A 27 5.69 14.33 10.47
CA VAL A 27 5.51 12.89 10.20
C VAL A 27 4.99 12.13 11.42
N GLY A 28 5.30 12.58 12.65
CA GLY A 28 4.81 11.94 13.87
C GLY A 28 3.30 12.10 13.99
N ALA A 29 2.79 13.32 13.79
CA ALA A 29 1.37 13.59 13.74
C ALA A 29 0.68 12.84 12.59
N ALA A 30 1.27 12.82 11.39
CA ALA A 30 0.71 12.11 10.23
C ALA A 30 0.59 10.59 10.44
N LEU A 31 1.62 9.97 11.00
CA LEU A 31 1.59 8.53 11.33
C LEU A 31 0.56 8.25 12.42
N SER A 32 0.54 9.04 13.49
CA SER A 32 -0.45 8.89 14.57
C SER A 32 -1.89 9.03 14.06
N ALA A 33 -2.16 10.04 13.23
CA ALA A 33 -3.49 10.28 12.64
C ALA A 33 -3.96 9.17 11.69
N SER A 34 -3.02 8.44 11.07
CA SER A 34 -3.31 7.26 10.24
C SER A 34 -3.24 5.94 11.03
N GLY A 35 -3.07 5.98 12.35
CA GLY A 35 -2.96 4.79 13.20
C GLY A 35 -1.73 3.92 12.88
N LEU A 36 -0.64 4.55 12.44
CA LEU A 36 0.65 3.94 12.11
C LEU A 36 1.76 4.46 13.04
N ASP A 37 2.89 3.76 13.06
CA ASP A 37 4.08 4.20 13.79
C ASP A 37 5.37 3.76 13.06
N TRP A 38 6.50 4.40 13.38
CA TRP A 38 7.77 4.08 12.74
C TRP A 38 8.25 2.64 12.99
N HIS A 39 7.93 2.08 14.15
CA HIS A 39 8.34 0.72 14.48
C HIS A 39 7.60 -0.30 13.61
N SER A 40 6.32 -0.10 13.30
CA SER A 40 5.56 -0.95 12.38
C SER A 40 6.09 -0.86 10.94
N LEU A 41 6.52 0.33 10.50
CA LEU A 41 7.02 0.55 9.12
C LEU A 41 8.44 0.01 8.88
N ASN A 42 9.24 -0.17 9.92
CA ASN A 42 10.63 -0.61 9.82
C ASN A 42 10.81 -2.13 9.98
N LYS A 43 9.74 -2.89 10.28
CA LYS A 43 9.80 -4.35 10.27
C LYS A 43 9.94 -4.84 8.83
N ALA A 44 11.07 -5.48 8.52
CA ALA A 44 11.39 -5.97 7.17
C ALA A 44 10.27 -6.88 6.61
N GLU A 45 9.73 -7.76 7.46
CA GLU A 45 8.64 -8.68 7.12
C GLU A 45 7.27 -8.24 7.68
N GLY A 46 7.14 -6.95 8.01
CA GLY A 46 5.92 -6.39 8.57
C GLY A 46 4.77 -6.34 7.56
N TRP A 47 3.56 -6.44 8.08
CA TRP A 47 2.32 -6.23 7.35
C TRP A 47 1.49 -5.18 8.08
N ILE A 48 0.87 -4.27 7.34
CA ILE A 48 0.01 -3.22 7.90
C ILE A 48 -1.37 -3.27 7.25
N PRO A 49 -2.44 -2.83 7.94
CA PRO A 49 -3.75 -2.71 7.34
C PRO A 49 -3.73 -1.70 6.19
N PHE A 50 -4.29 -2.08 5.04
CA PHE A 50 -4.35 -1.22 3.86
C PHE A 50 -5.10 0.08 4.11
N VAL A 51 -6.15 0.05 4.94
CA VAL A 51 -6.90 1.27 5.29
C VAL A 51 -5.99 2.31 5.93
N ARG A 52 -5.06 1.89 6.79
CA ARG A 52 -4.08 2.77 7.46
C ARG A 52 -3.07 3.34 6.45
N HIS A 53 -2.64 2.51 5.50
CA HIS A 53 -1.83 2.95 4.36
C HIS A 53 -2.54 4.00 3.49
N ALA A 54 -3.81 3.77 3.15
CA ALA A 54 -4.62 4.70 2.38
C ALA A 54 -4.86 6.02 3.14
N GLU A 55 -5.10 5.96 4.45
CA GLU A 55 -5.23 7.15 5.30
C GLU A 55 -3.96 8.01 5.28
N LEU A 56 -2.77 7.40 5.35
CA LEU A 56 -1.51 8.15 5.24
C LEU A 56 -1.32 8.79 3.86
N PHE A 57 -1.76 8.10 2.80
CA PHE A 57 -1.76 8.64 1.43
C PHE A 57 -2.58 9.93 1.32
N GLU A 58 -3.78 9.94 1.90
CA GLU A 58 -4.67 11.10 1.93
C GLU A 58 -4.09 12.25 2.77
N ILE A 59 -3.46 11.93 3.90
CA ILE A 59 -2.73 12.92 4.70
C ILE A 59 -1.59 13.53 3.87
N ALA A 60 -0.81 12.70 3.18
CA ALA A 60 0.30 13.17 2.36
C ALA A 60 -0.16 14.07 1.21
N ALA A 61 -1.25 13.72 0.53
CA ALA A 61 -1.83 14.57 -0.50
C ALA A 61 -2.20 15.97 0.02
N ARG A 62 -2.77 16.06 1.24
CA ARG A 62 -3.12 17.34 1.89
C ARG A 62 -1.89 18.13 2.34
N GLU A 63 -0.98 17.51 3.09
CA GLU A 63 0.22 18.16 3.62
C GLU A 63 1.15 18.66 2.51
N LEU A 64 1.31 17.87 1.45
CA LEU A 64 2.14 18.22 0.29
C LEU A 64 1.39 19.07 -0.76
N LYS A 65 0.11 19.40 -0.50
CA LYS A 65 -0.76 20.16 -1.41
C LYS A 65 -0.77 19.59 -2.84
N ASN A 66 -0.78 18.26 -2.94
CA ASN A 66 -0.71 17.54 -4.20
C ASN A 66 -1.86 16.54 -4.32
N ASN A 67 -2.95 16.97 -4.98
CA ASN A 67 -4.12 16.13 -5.22
C ASN A 67 -3.83 14.90 -6.09
N CYS A 68 -2.73 14.92 -6.85
CA CYS A 68 -2.29 13.82 -7.70
C CYS A 68 -1.11 13.05 -7.08
N TYR A 69 -0.97 13.10 -5.75
CA TYR A 69 0.21 12.57 -5.06
C TYR A 69 0.53 11.10 -5.42
N GLY A 70 -0.49 10.24 -5.54
CA GLY A 70 -0.30 8.85 -5.98
C GLY A 70 0.41 8.71 -7.33
N MET A 71 0.13 9.61 -8.28
CA MET A 71 0.80 9.63 -9.57
C MET A 71 2.22 10.18 -9.48
N THR A 72 2.45 11.22 -8.67
CA THR A 72 3.79 11.74 -8.40
C THR A 72 4.67 10.69 -7.72
N LEU A 73 4.12 9.94 -6.77
CA LEU A 73 4.83 8.84 -6.12
C LEU A 73 5.15 7.73 -7.13
N ALA A 74 4.17 7.31 -7.94
CA ALA A 74 4.33 6.24 -8.92
C ALA A 74 5.47 6.51 -9.93
N GLN A 75 5.77 7.77 -10.24
CA GLN A 75 6.91 8.16 -11.09
C GLN A 75 8.28 7.86 -10.47
N ARG A 76 8.35 7.70 -9.15
CA ARG A 76 9.59 7.50 -8.38
C ARG A 76 9.77 6.05 -7.94
N VAL A 77 8.72 5.24 -8.09
CA VAL A 77 8.67 3.83 -7.71
C VAL A 77 9.43 2.99 -8.73
N ASN A 78 10.30 2.10 -8.27
CA ASN A 78 10.85 1.05 -9.12
C ASN A 78 9.77 -0.01 -9.34
N VAL A 79 9.47 -0.32 -10.60
CA VAL A 79 8.48 -1.34 -10.97
C VAL A 79 8.76 -2.71 -10.34
N ARG A 80 10.03 -3.01 -10.04
CA ARG A 80 10.44 -4.27 -9.36
C ARG A 80 9.88 -4.39 -7.94
N ASP A 81 9.50 -3.26 -7.33
CA ASP A 81 8.96 -3.21 -5.98
C ASP A 81 7.42 -3.36 -5.95
N GLY A 82 6.76 -3.33 -7.11
CA GLY A 82 5.30 -3.29 -7.22
C GLY A 82 4.60 -4.67 -7.35
N ASP A 83 5.31 -5.75 -7.01
CA ASP A 83 4.80 -7.14 -7.02
C ASP A 83 4.21 -7.55 -8.39
N VAL A 84 3.50 -8.69 -8.43
CA VAL A 84 2.90 -9.27 -9.63
C VAL A 84 1.98 -8.31 -10.38
N PHE A 85 1.31 -7.38 -9.68
CA PHE A 85 0.43 -6.39 -10.30
C PHE A 85 1.21 -5.33 -11.08
N ALA A 86 2.39 -4.91 -10.61
CA ALA A 86 3.24 -4.03 -11.40
C ALA A 86 3.81 -4.73 -12.63
N TYR A 87 4.20 -6.00 -12.50
CA TYR A 87 4.65 -6.78 -13.66
C TYR A 87 3.54 -6.93 -14.71
N LEU A 88 2.33 -7.26 -14.26
CA LEU A 88 1.15 -7.39 -15.11
C LEU A 88 0.81 -6.08 -15.83
N GLY A 89 0.96 -4.94 -15.15
CA GLY A 89 0.80 -3.63 -15.73
C GLY A 89 1.82 -3.33 -16.83
N VAL A 90 3.11 -3.54 -16.55
CA VAL A 90 4.21 -3.27 -17.50
C VAL A 90 4.21 -4.24 -18.69
N ALA A 91 3.84 -5.50 -18.47
CA ALA A 91 3.75 -6.50 -19.51
C ALA A 91 2.53 -6.30 -20.44
N SER A 92 1.60 -5.42 -20.08
CA SER A 92 0.42 -5.13 -20.89
C SER A 92 0.76 -4.17 -22.02
N HIS A 93 0.36 -4.52 -23.25
CA HIS A 93 0.62 -3.71 -24.44
C HIS A 93 -0.13 -2.37 -24.48
N THR A 94 -1.20 -2.24 -23.70
CA THR A 94 -2.00 -1.01 -23.59
C THR A 94 -2.44 -0.77 -22.14
N VAL A 95 -2.74 0.49 -21.81
CA VAL A 95 -3.32 0.86 -20.50
C VAL A 95 -4.65 0.15 -20.28
N GLU A 96 -5.48 0.03 -21.32
CA GLU A 96 -6.74 -0.72 -21.25
C GLU A 96 -6.49 -2.17 -20.86
N ALA A 97 -5.53 -2.84 -21.51
CA ALA A 97 -5.17 -4.21 -21.18
C ALA A 97 -4.66 -4.33 -19.74
N ALA A 98 -3.84 -3.37 -19.29
CA ALA A 98 -3.34 -3.32 -17.92
C ALA A 98 -4.50 -3.23 -16.91
N LEU A 99 -5.45 -2.31 -17.13
CA LEU A 99 -6.61 -2.12 -16.25
C LEU A 99 -7.53 -3.34 -16.24
N ARG A 100 -7.80 -3.94 -17.41
CA ARG A 100 -8.59 -5.18 -17.52
C ARG A 100 -7.92 -6.33 -16.78
N ASN A 101 -6.61 -6.49 -16.95
CA ASN A 101 -5.83 -7.50 -16.27
C ASN A 101 -5.86 -7.29 -14.74
N MET A 102 -5.62 -6.07 -14.26
CA MET A 102 -5.71 -5.75 -12.84
C MET A 102 -7.11 -6.05 -12.27
N ALA A 103 -8.18 -5.67 -12.96
CA ALA A 103 -9.56 -5.95 -12.52
C ALA A 103 -9.88 -7.45 -12.48
N ARG A 104 -9.35 -8.23 -13.43
CA ARG A 104 -9.52 -9.69 -13.46
C ARG A 104 -8.79 -10.36 -12.30
N TYR A 105 -7.53 -9.99 -12.07
CA TYR A 105 -6.67 -10.65 -11.09
C TYR A 105 -6.83 -10.11 -9.66
N SER A 106 -7.37 -8.90 -9.47
CA SER A 106 -7.73 -8.39 -8.13
C SER A 106 -8.79 -9.25 -7.45
N ARG A 107 -9.74 -9.81 -8.22
CA ARG A 107 -10.74 -10.75 -7.71
C ARG A 107 -10.11 -12.05 -7.21
N VAL A 108 -9.20 -12.63 -7.98
CA VAL A 108 -8.47 -13.86 -7.62
C VAL A 108 -7.56 -13.64 -6.42
N TYR A 109 -6.85 -12.51 -6.37
CA TYR A 109 -6.01 -12.13 -5.23
C TYR A 109 -6.83 -11.93 -3.95
N SER A 110 -8.03 -11.37 -4.06
CA SER A 110 -8.97 -11.16 -2.95
C SER A 110 -9.58 -12.47 -2.41
N GLU A 111 -9.60 -13.54 -3.20
CA GLU A 111 -10.00 -14.88 -2.77
C GLU A 111 -8.84 -15.63 -2.11
N ALA A 112 -7.64 -15.57 -2.71
CA ALA A 112 -6.43 -16.18 -2.16
C ALA A 112 -6.02 -15.58 -0.80
N SER A 113 -6.11 -14.26 -0.64
CA SER A 113 -5.87 -13.56 0.63
C SER A 113 -6.86 -14.00 1.73
N ARG A 114 -8.12 -14.25 1.38
CA ARG A 114 -9.16 -14.75 2.30
C ARG A 114 -8.87 -16.16 2.82
N SER A 115 -8.38 -17.03 1.94
CA SER A 115 -7.96 -18.40 2.28
C SER A 115 -6.65 -18.42 3.10
N SER A 116 -5.72 -17.52 2.82
CA SER A 116 -4.45 -17.36 3.55
C SER A 116 -4.66 -16.88 5.00
N SER A 117 -5.53 -15.88 5.22
CA SER A 117 -5.86 -15.42 6.59
C SER A 117 -6.49 -16.52 7.44
N SER A 118 -7.26 -17.43 6.83
CA SER A 118 -7.87 -18.57 7.53
C SER A 118 -6.85 -19.65 7.94
N SER A 119 -5.75 -19.80 7.20
CA SER A 119 -4.66 -20.75 7.51
C SER A 119 -3.70 -20.23 8.58
N MET A 120 -3.49 -18.91 8.67
CA MET A 120 -2.65 -18.29 9.71
C MET A 120 -3.28 -18.37 11.12
N THR A 121 -4.61 -18.46 11.25
CA THR A 121 -5.26 -18.66 12.56
C THR A 121 -5.01 -20.07 13.12
N VAL A 122 -4.76 -21.07 12.26
CA VAL A 122 -4.56 -22.48 12.68
C VAL A 122 -3.13 -22.75 13.16
N ARG A 123 -2.16 -21.87 12.86
CA ARG A 123 -0.75 -22.02 13.28
C ARG A 123 -0.34 -21.17 14.51
N ALA A 124 -1.29 -20.48 15.12
CA ALA A 124 -1.05 -19.63 16.30
C ALA A 124 -1.73 -20.15 17.59
N LEU A 125 -2.17 -21.41 17.59
CA LEU A 125 -2.61 -22.16 18.78
C LEU A 125 -1.69 -23.37 18.97
#